data_AF-A0A359C9R7-F1
#
_entry.id   AF-A0A359C9R7-F1
#
_cell.length_a   1.000
_cell.length_b   1.000
_cell.length_c   1.000
_cell.angle_alpha   90.00
_cell.angle_beta   90.00
_cell.angle_gamma   90.00
#
_symmetry.space_group_name_H-M   'P 1'
#
loop_
_entity.id
_entity.type
_entity.pdbx_description
1 polymer ?
#
loop_
_entity_poly.entity_id
_entity_poly.type
_entity_poly.pdbx_seq_one_letter_code
_entity_poly.pdbx_strand_id
1 'polypeptide(L)'
;MRKTMACLLFFLVLLLAVSLAGKTIQPGEVRTAVGTVSAVDIQSSALVVETPTAKGDLTVGVTMKKDAPVLRKGKNVGLRDLKVGETVTVRYGRDGDMLVGLEVRAR
;
A
#
# COMPACT_ATOMS: atom_id res chain seq x y z
N MET A 1 10.59 30.84 -37.70
CA MET A 1 11.42 29.96 -36.84
C MET A 1 11.34 30.24 -35.33
N ARG A 2 11.13 31.49 -34.85
CA ARG A 2 10.99 31.78 -33.40
C ARG A 2 9.72 31.23 -32.74
N LYS A 3 8.58 31.17 -33.46
CA LYS A 3 7.29 30.70 -32.94
C LYS A 3 7.22 29.17 -32.75
N THR A 4 7.90 28.42 -33.63
CA THR A 4 7.96 26.94 -33.55
C THR A 4 8.83 26.46 -32.39
N MET A 5 9.92 27.17 -32.09
CA MET A 5 10.82 26.85 -30.97
C MET A 5 10.19 27.15 -29.61
N ALA A 6 9.40 28.22 -29.49
CA ALA A 6 8.64 28.54 -28.26
C ALA A 6 7.52 27.51 -27.99
N CYS A 7 6.85 27.02 -29.04
CA CYS A 7 5.82 25.99 -28.91
C CYS A 7 6.41 24.63 -28.48
N LEU A 8 7.57 24.25 -29.03
CA LEU A 8 8.31 23.05 -28.62
C LEU A 8 8.80 23.11 -27.18
N LEU A 9 9.30 24.27 -26.73
CA LEU A 9 9.74 24.46 -25.35
C LEU A 9 8.57 24.37 -24.36
N PHE A 10 7.41 24.95 -24.73
CA PHE A 10 6.20 24.86 -23.92
C PHE A 10 5.68 23.43 -23.84
N PHE A 11 5.68 22.67 -24.94
CA PHE A 11 5.28 21.27 -24.97
C PHE A 11 6.22 20.37 -24.14
N LEU A 12 7.53 20.65 -24.18
CA LEU A 12 8.53 19.91 -23.40
C LEU A 12 8.37 20.17 -21.89
N VAL A 13 8.12 21.42 -21.49
CA VAL A 13 7.84 21.78 -20.08
C VAL A 13 6.53 21.14 -19.60
N LEU A 14 5.50 21.10 -20.45
CA LEU A 14 4.23 20.44 -20.14
C LEU A 14 4.40 18.92 -19.98
N LEU A 15 5.20 18.27 -20.84
CA LEU A 15 5.54 16.84 -20.76
C LEU A 15 6.30 16.50 -19.47
N LEU A 16 7.22 17.34 -19.03
CA LEU A 16 7.92 17.15 -17.75
C LEU A 16 6.97 17.28 -16.55
N ALA A 17 6.00 18.20 -16.58
CA ALA A 17 5.06 18.41 -15.48
C ALA A 17 4.15 17.20 -15.21
N VAL A 18 3.79 16.41 -16.23
CA VAL A 18 2.93 15.23 -16.08
C VAL A 18 3.63 14.08 -15.31
N SER A 19 4.95 14.00 -15.39
CA SER A 19 5.73 12.95 -14.70
C SER A 19 5.75 13.04 -13.17
N LEU A 20 5.30 14.17 -12.61
CA LEU A 20 5.18 14.42 -11.17
C LEU A 20 3.83 13.97 -10.59
N ALA A 21 2.90 13.44 -11.40
CA ALA A 21 1.69 12.82 -10.89
C ALA A 21 2.05 11.63 -9.98
N GLY A 22 1.51 11.64 -8.75
CA GLY A 22 1.89 10.69 -7.70
C GLY A 22 1.83 9.24 -8.16
N LYS A 23 2.96 8.52 -8.01
CA LYS A 23 3.05 7.10 -8.38
C LYS A 23 2.20 6.24 -7.44
N THR A 24 0.99 5.91 -7.87
CA THR A 24 0.17 4.85 -7.27
C THR A 24 0.91 3.50 -7.39
N ILE A 25 0.59 2.53 -6.52
CA ILE A 25 1.18 1.19 -6.61
C ILE A 25 0.77 0.53 -7.93
N GLN A 26 1.77 0.07 -8.69
CA GLN A 26 1.56 -0.57 -9.99
C GLN A 26 1.19 -2.05 -9.83
N PRO A 27 0.45 -2.66 -10.77
CA PRO A 27 0.24 -4.10 -10.79
C PRO A 27 1.56 -4.87 -10.70
N GLY A 28 1.64 -5.86 -9.82
CA GLY A 28 2.86 -6.66 -9.58
C GLY A 28 3.90 -6.01 -8.68
N GLU A 29 3.74 -4.74 -8.28
CA GLU A 29 4.58 -4.11 -7.27
C GLU A 29 4.22 -4.64 -5.87
N VAL A 30 5.24 -4.87 -5.05
CA VAL A 30 5.10 -5.26 -3.64
C VAL A 30 5.62 -4.15 -2.76
N ARG A 31 4.82 -3.73 -1.78
CA ARG A 31 5.16 -2.72 -0.79
C ARG A 31 5.08 -3.27 0.62
N THR A 32 5.71 -2.54 1.53
CA THR A 32 5.65 -2.79 2.97
C THR A 32 5.13 -1.55 3.66
N ALA A 33 4.16 -1.72 4.55
CA ALA A 33 3.65 -0.69 5.45
C ALA A 33 3.85 -1.14 6.90
N VAL A 34 4.13 -0.18 7.77
CA VAL A 34 4.22 -0.39 9.22
C VAL A 34 3.21 0.53 9.87
N GLY A 35 2.37 0.00 10.75
CA GLY A 35 1.29 0.80 11.33
C GLY A 35 0.51 0.07 12.39
N THR A 36 -0.59 0.67 12.82
CA THR A 36 -1.49 0.13 13.84
C THR A 36 -2.74 -0.45 13.20
N VAL A 37 -3.15 -1.64 13.61
CA VAL A 37 -4.39 -2.26 13.14
C VAL A 37 -5.58 -1.40 13.56
N SER A 38 -6.39 -0.94 12.59
CA SER A 38 -7.64 -0.20 12.85
C SER A 38 -8.87 -1.08 12.69
N ALA A 39 -8.82 -2.11 11.85
CA ALA A 39 -9.91 -3.08 11.69
C ALA A 39 -9.41 -4.45 11.24
N VAL A 40 -10.14 -5.50 11.65
CA VAL A 40 -9.95 -6.88 11.20
C VAL A 40 -11.33 -7.45 10.88
N ASP A 41 -11.52 -7.94 9.66
CA ASP A 41 -12.74 -8.66 9.26
C ASP A 41 -12.38 -10.09 8.82
N ILE A 42 -12.87 -11.06 9.58
CA ILE A 42 -12.60 -12.48 9.35
C ILE A 42 -13.46 -13.04 8.22
N GLN A 43 -14.65 -12.47 7.97
CA GLN A 43 -15.54 -12.97 6.91
C GLN A 43 -14.99 -12.63 5.54
N SER A 44 -14.51 -11.39 5.35
CA SER A 44 -13.88 -10.95 4.09
C SER A 44 -12.37 -11.18 4.05
N SER A 45 -11.76 -11.66 5.14
CA SER A 45 -10.30 -11.77 5.30
C SER A 45 -9.58 -10.44 5.10
N ALA A 46 -10.22 -9.33 5.50
CA ALA A 46 -9.69 -7.99 5.37
C ALA A 46 -8.93 -7.54 6.63
N LEU A 47 -7.85 -6.79 6.41
CA LEU A 47 -7.06 -6.13 7.44
C LEU A 47 -6.88 -4.66 7.06
N VAL A 48 -7.11 -3.76 8.02
CA VAL A 48 -6.86 -2.33 7.84
C VAL A 48 -5.80 -1.87 8.83
N VAL A 49 -4.81 -1.15 8.32
CA VAL A 49 -3.67 -0.64 9.07
C VAL A 49 -3.50 0.85 8.82
N GLU A 50 -3.45 1.65 9.89
CA GLU A 50 -3.07 3.06 9.82
C GLU A 50 -1.55 3.19 9.90
N THR A 51 -0.95 3.73 8.85
CA THR A 51 0.49 3.90 8.69
C THR A 51 0.83 5.39 8.67
N PRO A 52 1.44 5.93 9.73
CA PRO A 52 1.94 7.29 9.73
C PRO A 52 3.03 7.46 8.67
N THR A 53 2.95 8.53 7.88
CA THR A 53 3.97 8.89 6.88
C THR A 53 4.39 10.35 7.06
N ALA A 54 5.50 10.73 6.41
CA ALA A 54 5.94 12.12 6.39
C ALA A 54 4.92 13.10 5.77
N LYS A 55 3.91 12.60 5.04
CA LYS A 55 2.87 13.38 4.36
C LYS A 55 1.51 13.31 5.08
N GLY A 56 1.45 12.69 6.26
CA GLY A 56 0.21 12.40 7.00
C GLY A 56 -0.06 10.90 7.10
N ASP A 57 -1.26 10.55 7.53
CA ASP A 57 -1.65 9.16 7.77
C ASP A 57 -2.12 8.48 6.47
N LEU A 58 -1.60 7.28 6.23
CA LEU A 58 -2.00 6.41 5.14
C LEU A 58 -2.78 5.22 5.71
N THR A 59 -4.03 5.07 5.30
CA THR A 59 -4.81 3.86 5.58
C THR A 59 -4.51 2.79 4.53
N VAL A 60 -4.02 1.63 4.96
CA VAL A 60 -3.74 0.48 4.11
C VAL A 60 -4.75 -0.63 4.41
N GLY A 61 -5.75 -0.77 3.54
CA GLY A 61 -6.70 -1.88 3.56
C GLY A 61 -6.27 -2.97 2.60
N VAL A 62 -6.18 -4.21 3.07
CA VAL A 62 -5.80 -5.38 2.25
C VAL A 62 -6.76 -6.54 2.46
N THR A 63 -7.01 -7.30 1.40
CA THR A 63 -7.59 -8.63 1.51
C THR A 63 -6.46 -9.64 1.60
N MET A 64 -6.40 -10.42 2.67
CA MET A 64 -5.36 -11.41 2.88
C MET A 64 -5.48 -12.53 1.84
N LYS A 65 -4.36 -12.85 1.18
CA LYS A 65 -4.29 -14.04 0.32
C LYS A 65 -4.49 -15.29 1.21
N LYS A 66 -5.21 -16.29 0.68
CA LYS A 66 -5.65 -17.49 1.43
C LYS A 66 -4.57 -18.15 2.30
N ASP A 67 -3.34 -18.19 1.83
CA ASP A 67 -2.20 -18.83 2.52
C ASP A 67 -1.12 -17.83 2.97
N ALA A 68 -1.46 -16.54 3.01
CA ALA A 68 -0.53 -15.52 3.49
C ALA A 68 -0.25 -15.72 4.99
N PRO A 69 1.02 -15.83 5.40
CA PRO A 69 1.37 -16.02 6.81
C PRO A 69 1.04 -14.77 7.62
N VAL A 70 0.46 -14.99 8.79
CA VAL A 70 0.31 -13.97 9.85
C VAL A 70 1.19 -14.43 11.00
N LEU A 71 2.23 -13.67 11.29
CA LEU A 71 3.24 -14.04 12.27
C LEU A 71 3.15 -13.15 13.51
N ARG A 72 3.19 -13.74 14.69
CA ARG A 72 3.42 -13.02 15.95
C ARG A 72 4.64 -13.60 16.63
N LYS A 73 5.67 -12.77 16.87
CA LYS A 73 6.95 -13.21 17.45
C LYS A 73 7.55 -14.43 16.72
N GLY A 74 7.45 -14.42 15.38
CA GLY A 74 7.96 -15.50 14.51
C GLY A 74 7.11 -16.77 14.43
N LYS A 75 6.00 -16.86 15.18
CA LYS A 75 5.08 -18.01 15.12
C LYS A 75 3.88 -17.68 14.25
N ASN A 76 3.44 -18.66 13.46
CA ASN A 76 2.21 -18.52 12.67
C ASN A 76 1.00 -18.45 13.60
N VAL A 77 0.16 -17.44 13.40
CA VAL A 77 -1.10 -17.20 14.10
C VAL A 77 -2.20 -16.97 13.06
N GLY A 78 -3.46 -16.97 13.48
CA GLY A 78 -4.56 -16.61 12.60
C GLY A 78 -4.73 -15.09 12.48
N LEU A 79 -5.36 -14.65 11.39
CA LEU A 79 -5.79 -13.25 11.25
C LEU A 79 -6.69 -12.80 12.41
N ARG A 80 -7.54 -13.71 12.92
CA ARG A 80 -8.40 -13.52 14.09
C ARG A 80 -7.66 -13.23 15.39
N ASP A 81 -6.38 -13.54 15.44
CA ASP A 81 -5.58 -13.32 16.64
C ASP A 81 -5.05 -11.89 16.70
N LEU A 82 -5.07 -11.13 15.60
CA LEU A 82 -4.70 -9.72 15.55
C LEU A 82 -5.76 -8.87 16.27
N LYS A 83 -5.30 -7.83 16.97
CA LYS A 83 -6.17 -6.93 17.71
C LYS A 83 -6.05 -5.51 17.19
N VAL A 84 -7.16 -4.77 17.23
CA VAL A 84 -7.15 -3.31 17.00
C VAL A 84 -6.18 -2.64 17.98
N GLY A 85 -5.38 -1.71 17.46
CA GLY A 85 -4.30 -1.03 18.17
C GLY A 85 -2.95 -1.76 18.16
N GLU A 86 -2.89 -3.01 17.68
CA GLU A 86 -1.63 -3.75 17.58
C GLU A 86 -0.75 -3.20 16.46
N THR A 87 0.55 -3.04 16.72
CA THR A 87 1.51 -2.62 15.69
C THR A 87 1.89 -3.80 14.82
N VAL A 88 1.72 -3.65 13.51
CA VAL A 88 2.01 -4.66 12.51
C VAL A 88 2.88 -4.12 11.38
N THR A 89 3.64 -5.01 10.76
CA THR A 89 4.23 -4.81 9.44
C THR A 89 3.44 -5.63 8.43
N VAL A 90 2.90 -5.00 7.39
CA VAL A 90 2.15 -5.66 6.32
C VAL A 90 2.94 -5.58 5.02
N ARG A 91 3.18 -6.73 4.39
CA ARG A 91 3.67 -6.80 3.01
C ARG A 91 2.47 -7.05 2.10
N TYR A 92 2.27 -6.19 1.11
CA TYR A 92 1.11 -6.24 0.23
C TYR A 92 1.50 -5.94 -1.22
N GLY A 93 0.70 -6.44 -2.16
CA GLY A 93 0.83 -6.11 -3.58
C GLY A 93 -0.49 -5.62 -4.15
N ARG A 94 -0.47 -5.26 -5.43
CA ARG A 94 -1.69 -4.95 -6.20
C ARG A 94 -2.03 -6.08 -7.15
N ASP A 95 -3.27 -6.56 -7.07
CA ASP A 95 -3.86 -7.53 -7.98
C ASP A 95 -5.16 -6.92 -8.55
N GLY A 96 -5.10 -6.48 -9.82
CA GLY A 96 -6.14 -5.66 -10.43
C GLY A 96 -6.37 -4.36 -9.64
N ASP A 97 -7.58 -4.17 -9.14
CA ASP A 97 -7.97 -3.02 -8.32
C ASP A 97 -7.87 -3.27 -6.81
N MET A 98 -7.50 -4.49 -6.40
CA MET A 98 -7.40 -4.86 -4.99
C MET A 98 -5.96 -4.82 -4.49
N LEU A 99 -5.79 -4.36 -3.24
CA LEU A 99 -4.57 -4.60 -2.50
C LEU A 99 -4.67 -5.97 -1.82
N VAL A 100 -3.66 -6.80 -2.05
CA VAL A 100 -3.60 -8.17 -1.54
C VAL A 100 -2.52 -8.28 -0.47
N GLY A 101 -2.91 -8.74 0.72
CA GLY A 101 -2.01 -9.01 1.82
C GLY A 101 -1.22 -10.29 1.55
N LEU A 102 0.11 -10.17 1.51
CA LEU A 102 1.03 -11.28 1.24
C LEU A 102 1.63 -11.85 2.52
N GLU A 103 1.77 -11.03 3.55
CA GLU A 103 2.33 -11.39 4.86
C GLU A 103 2.02 -10.30 5.88
N VAL A 104 1.75 -10.69 7.12
CA VAL A 104 1.60 -9.77 8.26
C VAL A 104 2.52 -10.20 9.40
N ARG A 105 3.21 -9.26 10.03
CA ARG A 105 4.01 -9.49 11.24
C ARG A 105 3.55 -8.58 12.36
N ALA A 106 2.96 -9.17 13.40
CA ALA A 106 2.63 -8.52 14.65
C ALA A 106 3.82 -8.49 15.62
N ARG A 107 3.96 -7.39 16.36
CA ARG A 107 5.00 -7.18 17.38
C ARG A 107 4.59 -7.72 18.76
#